data_AF-A0ABD0PKD7-F1
#
_entry.id   AF-A0ABD0PKD7-F1
#
_cell.length_a   1.000
_cell.length_b   1.000
_cell.length_c   1.000
_cell.angle_alpha   90.00
_cell.angle_beta   90.00
_cell.angle_gamma   90.00
#
_symmetry.space_group_name_H-M   'P 1'
#
loop_
_entity.id
_entity.type
_entity.pdbx_description
1 polymer ?
#
loop_
_entity_poly.entity_id
_entity_poly.type
_entity_poly.pdbx_seq_one_letter_code
_entity_poly.pdbx_strand_id
1 'polypeptide(L)'
;DIILGMEISAPSQQRQQIAEIEKQTKEQSQLTATQTRTVNKHGDEIITSTTSNYETQTFSSKTEWRVRAISAANLHLRTNHIYVSSDDIKETGYTYILPKNVLKKFICISDLRAQIAGYLYGTSPPDNPQVKEIRCIVMVPQWGTHQTVHLPNQLPQHEYLK
;
A
#
# COMPACT_ATOMS: atom_id res chain seq x y z
N ASP A 1 12.15 -53.53 -22.02
CA ASP A 1 12.57 -54.37 -20.88
C ASP A 1 11.74 -54.09 -19.66
N ILE A 2 11.01 -55.11 -19.22
CA ILE A 2 10.32 -55.13 -17.93
C ILE A 2 11.33 -55.64 -16.92
N ILE A 3 11.83 -54.77 -16.06
CA ILE A 3 12.74 -55.17 -14.98
C ILE A 3 11.89 -55.72 -13.83
N LEU A 4 11.84 -57.05 -13.75
CA LEU A 4 11.45 -57.83 -12.58
C LEU A 4 12.46 -57.60 -11.45
N GLY A 5 11.96 -57.36 -10.23
CA GLY A 5 12.72 -57.61 -9.00
C GLY A 5 12.65 -56.51 -7.95
N MET A 6 11.49 -56.33 -7.32
CA MET A 6 11.46 -55.86 -5.94
C MET A 6 10.79 -56.95 -5.10
N GLU A 7 11.52 -57.48 -4.13
CA GLU A 7 10.98 -58.40 -3.14
C GLU A 7 9.91 -57.67 -2.32
N ILE A 8 8.69 -58.19 -2.34
CA ILE A 8 7.60 -57.72 -1.49
C ILE A 8 7.95 -58.13 -0.07
N SER A 9 8.51 -57.18 0.70
CA SER A 9 8.75 -57.34 2.13
C SER A 9 7.43 -57.68 2.83
N ALA A 10 7.49 -58.54 3.85
CA ALA A 10 6.30 -58.96 4.57
C ALA A 10 5.48 -57.74 5.06
N PRO A 11 4.13 -57.74 4.95
CA PRO A 11 3.26 -56.61 5.30
C PRO A 11 3.44 -56.06 6.73
N SER A 12 4.11 -56.82 7.60
CA SER A 12 4.44 -56.45 8.98
C SER A 12 5.45 -55.29 9.05
N GLN A 13 6.49 -55.27 8.21
CA GLN A 13 7.51 -54.21 8.25
C GLN A 13 6.97 -52.89 7.69
N GLN A 14 6.13 -52.96 6.65
CA GLN A 14 5.48 -51.78 6.08
C GLN A 14 4.46 -51.17 7.05
N ARG A 15 3.71 -52.01 7.81
CA ARG A 15 2.82 -51.52 8.88
C ARG A 15 3.58 -50.92 10.06
N GLN A 16 4.76 -51.47 10.41
CA GLN A 16 5.60 -50.87 11.45
C GLN A 16 6.16 -49.52 11.01
N GLN A 17 6.64 -49.39 9.78
CA GLN A 17 7.10 -48.10 9.25
C GLN A 17 5.97 -47.08 9.14
N ILE A 18 4.76 -47.47 8.74
CA ILE A 18 3.59 -46.57 8.72
C ILE A 18 3.20 -46.14 10.13
N ALA A 19 3.22 -47.05 11.11
CA ALA A 19 2.97 -46.72 12.50
C ALA A 19 4.04 -45.79 13.08
N GLU A 20 5.31 -45.94 12.69
CA GLU A 20 6.43 -45.09 13.09
C GLU A 20 6.35 -43.70 12.45
N ILE A 21 5.92 -43.62 11.17
CA ILE A 21 5.63 -42.36 10.45
C ILE A 21 4.39 -41.66 11.05
N GLU A 22 3.33 -42.38 11.39
CA GLU A 22 2.17 -41.81 12.10
C GLU A 22 2.53 -41.33 13.50
N LYS A 23 3.45 -42.02 14.20
CA LYS A 23 3.95 -41.61 15.50
C LYS A 23 4.83 -40.36 15.40
N GLN A 24 5.72 -40.28 14.41
CA GLN A 24 6.49 -39.08 14.09
C GLN A 24 5.59 -37.90 13.66
N THR A 25 4.53 -38.15 12.91
CA THR A 25 3.56 -37.11 12.51
C THR A 25 2.73 -36.62 13.71
N LYS A 26 2.42 -37.51 14.67
CA LYS A 26 1.79 -37.14 15.95
C LYS A 26 2.74 -36.40 16.90
N GLU A 27 4.02 -36.72 16.91
CA GLU A 27 5.02 -36.01 17.72
C GLU A 27 5.37 -34.64 17.11
N GLN A 28 5.38 -34.53 15.77
CA GLN A 28 5.58 -33.27 15.05
C GLN A 28 4.31 -32.37 15.03
N SER A 29 3.17 -32.89 15.47
CA SER A 29 1.95 -32.13 15.79
C SER A 29 1.81 -31.83 17.28
N GLN A 30 2.91 -31.87 18.05
CA GLN A 30 3.00 -31.04 19.23
C GLN A 30 3.00 -29.58 18.77
N LEU A 31 1.82 -28.96 18.81
CA LEU A 31 1.64 -27.52 18.69
C LEU A 31 2.53 -26.86 19.75
N THR A 32 3.67 -26.30 19.33
CA THR A 32 4.54 -25.51 20.21
C THR A 32 3.78 -24.26 20.61
N ALA A 33 3.03 -24.34 21.71
CA ALA A 33 2.26 -23.22 22.23
C ALA A 33 3.23 -22.12 22.68
N THR A 34 3.24 -21.01 21.95
CA THR A 34 4.11 -19.87 22.29
C THR A 34 3.45 -19.10 23.44
N GLN A 35 4.11 -19.04 24.59
CA GLN A 35 3.64 -18.24 25.72
C GLN A 35 4.22 -16.83 25.63
N THR A 36 3.36 -15.81 25.59
CA THR A 36 3.76 -14.41 25.65
C THR A 36 3.42 -13.85 27.02
N ARG A 37 4.42 -13.33 27.73
CA ARG A 37 4.26 -12.64 29.03
C ARG A 37 4.23 -11.13 28.80
N THR A 38 3.16 -10.48 29.23
CA THR A 38 3.02 -9.01 29.24
C THR A 38 2.65 -8.53 30.64
N VAL A 39 2.99 -7.28 30.97
CA VAL A 39 2.71 -6.70 32.29
C VAL A 39 1.75 -5.53 32.11
N ASN A 40 0.67 -5.51 32.88
CA ASN A 40 -0.28 -4.40 32.84
C ASN A 40 0.27 -3.16 33.57
N LYS A 41 -0.41 -2.02 33.45
CA LYS A 41 -0.03 -0.76 34.13
C LYS A 41 -0.04 -0.84 35.67
N HIS A 42 -0.57 -1.90 36.25
CA HIS A 42 -0.65 -2.16 37.68
C HIS A 42 0.36 -3.21 38.17
N GLY A 43 1.19 -3.77 37.28
CA GLY A 43 2.23 -4.75 37.63
C GLY A 43 1.77 -6.21 37.59
N ASP A 44 0.53 -6.50 37.19
CA ASP A 44 0.06 -7.88 37.06
C ASP A 44 0.60 -8.52 35.78
N GLU A 45 1.10 -9.74 35.92
CA GLU A 45 1.57 -10.54 34.78
C GLU A 45 0.39 -11.20 34.05
N ILE A 46 0.27 -10.89 32.77
CA ILE A 46 -0.66 -11.54 31.84
C ILE A 46 0.14 -12.53 30.99
N ILE A 47 -0.15 -13.82 31.15
CA ILE A 47 0.45 -14.91 30.37
C ILE A 47 -0.59 -15.39 29.34
N THR A 48 -0.34 -15.13 28.05
CA THR A 48 -1.20 -15.59 26.95
C THR A 48 -0.52 -16.74 26.24
N SER A 49 -1.18 -17.90 26.17
CA SER A 49 -0.67 -19.08 25.46
C SER A 49 -1.38 -19.22 24.11
N THR A 50 -0.63 -19.02 23.03
CA THR A 50 -1.13 -19.12 21.66
C THR A 50 -0.80 -20.50 21.11
N THR A 51 -1.82 -21.32 20.87
CA THR A 51 -1.69 -22.72 20.39
C THR A 51 -1.87 -22.87 18.88
N SER A 52 -2.28 -21.82 18.15
CA SER A 52 -2.56 -21.86 16.72
C SER A 52 -1.54 -21.06 15.90
N ASN A 53 -0.93 -21.67 14.89
CA ASN A 53 -0.03 -21.01 13.92
C ASN A 53 -0.70 -19.86 13.14
N TYR A 54 -2.03 -19.79 13.12
CA TYR A 54 -2.77 -18.72 12.45
C TYR A 54 -2.54 -17.36 13.12
N GLU A 55 -2.40 -17.35 14.46
CA GLU A 55 -2.23 -16.11 15.24
C GLU A 55 -0.78 -15.64 15.28
N THR A 56 0.18 -16.50 14.90
CA THR A 56 1.61 -16.17 14.72
C THR A 56 1.91 -15.56 13.35
N GLN A 57 0.94 -15.48 12.44
CA GLN A 57 1.10 -14.64 11.25
C GLN A 57 1.06 -13.18 11.70
N THR A 58 2.23 -12.66 12.07
CA THR A 58 2.48 -11.23 12.24
C THR A 58 1.85 -10.51 11.07
N PHE A 59 0.76 -9.79 11.33
CA PHE A 59 0.16 -8.88 10.35
C PHE A 59 1.19 -7.79 10.06
N SER A 60 2.09 -8.08 9.13
CA SER A 60 2.96 -7.10 8.51
C SER A 60 2.10 -6.38 7.49
N SER A 61 1.67 -5.16 7.80
CA SER A 61 1.15 -4.29 6.75
C SER A 61 2.27 -4.14 5.73
N LYS A 62 2.09 -4.62 4.50
CA LYS A 62 3.08 -4.51 3.40
C LYS A 62 3.41 -3.06 3.03
N THR A 63 2.83 -2.09 3.72
CA THR A 63 3.07 -0.65 3.60
C THR A 63 3.77 -0.13 4.85
N GLU A 64 5.09 -0.29 4.90
CA GLU A 64 5.99 0.34 5.88
C GLU A 64 5.84 1.88 5.82
N TRP A 65 4.93 2.43 6.60
CA TRP A 65 4.64 3.86 6.64
C TRP A 65 5.86 4.69 7.07
N ARG A 66 6.76 4.11 7.88
CA ARG A 66 8.00 4.76 8.34
C ARG A 66 8.95 5.04 7.20
N VAL A 67 9.24 4.02 6.38
CA VAL A 67 10.13 4.16 5.21
C VAL A 67 9.56 5.18 4.22
N ARG A 68 8.23 5.16 4.03
CA ARG A 68 7.53 6.13 3.19
C ARG A 68 7.62 7.55 3.74
N ALA A 69 7.41 7.74 5.04
CA ALA A 69 7.50 9.05 5.68
C ALA A 69 8.91 9.66 5.56
N ILE A 70 9.96 8.86 5.77
CA ILE A 70 11.36 9.29 5.58
C ILE A 70 11.59 9.69 4.12
N SER A 71 11.07 8.90 3.17
CA SER A 71 11.25 9.17 1.75
C SER A 71 10.48 10.42 1.29
N ALA A 72 9.27 10.62 1.81
CA ALA A 72 8.42 11.77 1.50
C ALA A 72 9.05 13.10 1.95
N ALA A 73 9.86 13.10 3.01
CA ALA A 73 10.59 14.29 3.45
C ALA A 73 11.52 14.87 2.35
N ASN A 74 11.96 14.04 1.40
CA ASN A 74 12.83 14.42 0.29
C ASN A 74 12.09 14.85 -0.99
N LEU A 75 10.75 14.87 -1.00
CA LEU A 75 9.96 15.23 -2.19
C LEU A 75 10.25 16.65 -2.69
N HIS A 76 10.64 17.57 -1.81
CA HIS A 76 11.01 18.93 -2.16
C HIS A 76 12.18 19.00 -3.17
N LEU A 77 13.09 18.01 -3.17
CA LEU A 77 14.19 17.94 -4.13
C LEU A 77 13.70 17.73 -5.57
N ARG A 78 12.57 17.03 -5.75
CA ARG A 78 11.95 16.81 -7.07
C ARG A 78 11.38 18.09 -7.67
N THR A 79 11.10 19.10 -6.85
CA THR A 79 10.50 20.37 -7.32
C THR A 79 11.45 21.22 -8.17
N ASN A 80 12.74 20.88 -8.21
CA ASN A 80 13.74 21.55 -9.03
C ASN A 80 13.76 21.03 -10.48
N HIS A 81 13.40 19.77 -10.71
CA HIS A 81 13.47 19.11 -12.01
C HIS A 81 12.09 18.58 -12.40
N ILE A 82 11.30 19.45 -13.04
CA ILE A 82 9.94 19.13 -13.50
C ILE A 82 9.94 19.19 -15.02
N TYR A 83 9.61 18.06 -15.65
CA TYR A 83 9.45 17.94 -17.10
C TYR A 83 7.97 17.91 -17.45
N VAL A 84 7.61 18.52 -18.57
CA VAL A 84 6.25 18.54 -19.11
C VAL A 84 6.29 17.82 -20.45
N SER A 85 5.34 16.89 -20.68
CA SER A 85 5.25 16.23 -21.99
C SER A 85 4.90 17.26 -23.04
N SER A 86 5.64 17.26 -24.14
CA SER A 86 5.33 18.04 -25.33
C SER A 86 4.67 17.10 -26.34
N ASP A 87 3.38 16.86 -26.17
CA ASP A 87 2.58 16.13 -27.16
C ASP A 87 2.15 17.11 -28.26
N ASP A 88 1.85 16.60 -29.46
CA ASP A 88 1.37 17.41 -30.57
C ASP A 88 0.10 18.18 -30.18
N ILE A 89 0.21 19.51 -30.19
CA ILE A 89 -0.88 20.41 -29.78
C ILE A 89 -1.99 20.29 -30.81
N LYS A 90 -3.14 19.76 -30.39
CA LYS A 90 -4.37 19.85 -31.19
C LYS A 90 -4.78 21.32 -31.25
N GLU A 91 -4.84 21.91 -32.44
CA GLU A 91 -5.21 23.32 -32.66
C GLU A 91 -6.59 23.70 -32.10
N THR A 92 -7.45 22.72 -31.83
CA THR A 92 -8.80 22.91 -31.28
C THR A 92 -8.92 22.74 -29.76
N GLY A 93 -7.82 22.45 -29.06
CA GLY A 93 -7.80 22.21 -27.62
C GLY A 93 -7.56 23.46 -26.77
N TYR A 94 -8.01 23.42 -25.51
CA TYR A 94 -7.62 24.43 -24.52
C TYR A 94 -6.19 24.22 -24.04
N THR A 95 -5.47 25.32 -23.85
CA THR A 95 -4.13 25.31 -23.22
C THR A 95 -4.24 25.63 -21.74
N TYR A 96 -3.79 24.72 -20.88
CA TYR A 96 -3.84 24.90 -19.42
C TYR A 96 -2.50 25.40 -18.87
N ILE A 97 -2.54 26.46 -18.08
CA ILE A 97 -1.36 27.02 -17.41
C ILE A 97 -1.46 26.71 -15.91
N LEU A 98 -0.47 25.98 -15.38
CA LEU A 98 -0.39 25.62 -13.96
C LEU A 98 0.67 26.48 -13.24
N PRO A 99 0.33 27.20 -12.16
CA PRO A 99 1.29 27.98 -11.40
C PRO A 99 2.32 27.08 -10.71
N LYS A 100 3.60 27.43 -10.82
CA LYS A 100 4.68 26.61 -10.24
C LYS A 100 4.57 26.48 -8.72
N ASN A 101 4.17 27.53 -8.00
CA ASN A 101 4.07 27.50 -6.54
C ASN A 101 3.08 26.44 -6.04
N VAL A 102 1.89 26.34 -6.66
CA VAL A 102 0.89 25.34 -6.27
C VAL A 102 1.33 23.93 -6.64
N LEU A 103 1.97 23.75 -7.81
CA LEU A 103 2.55 22.46 -8.21
C LEU A 103 3.64 21.99 -7.24
N LYS A 104 4.58 22.88 -6.87
CA LYS A 104 5.64 22.55 -5.91
C LYS A 104 5.06 22.16 -4.56
N LYS A 105 4.07 22.91 -4.05
CA LYS A 105 3.40 22.58 -2.80
C LYS A 105 2.68 21.24 -2.88
N PHE A 106 1.99 20.96 -3.99
CA PHE A 106 1.28 19.71 -4.23
C PHE A 106 2.23 18.50 -4.24
N ILE A 107 3.39 18.62 -4.90
CA ILE A 107 4.44 17.59 -4.86
C ILE A 107 4.91 17.36 -3.42
N CYS A 108 5.17 18.41 -2.65
CA CYS A 108 5.68 18.29 -1.28
C CYS A 108 4.71 17.64 -0.28
N ILE A 109 3.38 17.70 -0.50
CA ILE A 109 2.38 17.08 0.38
C ILE A 109 1.96 15.67 -0.08
N SER A 110 2.52 15.20 -1.20
CA SER A 110 2.23 13.88 -1.78
C SER A 110 2.98 12.75 -1.07
N ASP A 111 2.77 11.52 -1.54
CA ASP A 111 3.50 10.33 -1.12
C ASP A 111 3.99 9.55 -2.36
N LEU A 112 5.04 8.73 -2.18
CA LEU A 112 5.66 7.96 -3.27
C LEU A 112 4.86 6.70 -3.66
N ARG A 113 3.88 6.28 -2.85
CA ARG A 113 3.12 5.04 -3.06
C ARG A 113 1.62 5.25 -3.06
N ALA A 114 1.07 6.10 -2.20
CA ALA A 114 -0.34 6.44 -2.22
C ALA A 114 -0.56 7.70 -3.06
N GLN A 115 -1.38 7.58 -4.10
CA GLN A 115 -1.74 8.71 -4.94
C GLN A 115 -2.59 9.73 -4.14
N ILE A 116 -2.38 11.01 -4.44
CA ILE A 116 -3.26 12.10 -3.98
C ILE A 116 -3.78 12.84 -5.21
N ALA A 117 -4.95 13.46 -5.07
CA ALA A 117 -5.59 14.28 -6.10
C ALA A 117 -6.08 15.61 -5.51
N GLY A 118 -6.23 16.60 -6.38
CA GLY A 118 -6.83 17.88 -6.05
C GLY A 118 -7.68 18.37 -7.20
N TYR A 119 -8.78 19.04 -6.90
CA TYR A 119 -9.65 19.64 -7.90
C TYR A 119 -9.02 20.94 -8.42
N LEU A 120 -8.98 21.11 -9.74
CA LEU A 120 -8.42 22.30 -10.38
C LEU A 120 -9.52 23.32 -10.62
N TYR A 121 -9.30 24.55 -10.16
CA TYR A 121 -10.18 25.70 -10.43
C TYR A 121 -9.35 26.81 -11.07
N GLY A 122 -9.95 27.49 -12.05
CA GLY A 122 -9.26 28.45 -12.88
C GLY A 122 -10.22 29.23 -13.77
N THR A 123 -9.69 30.24 -14.43
CA THR A 123 -10.45 31.10 -15.36
C THR A 123 -9.65 31.33 -16.62
N SER A 124 -10.32 31.69 -17.72
CA SER A 124 -9.61 32.23 -18.87
C SER A 124 -9.19 33.66 -18.61
N PRO A 125 -8.02 34.09 -19.13
CA PRO A 125 -7.65 35.49 -19.11
C PRO A 125 -8.59 36.29 -20.07
N PRO A 126 -8.85 37.59 -19.81
CA PRO A 126 -9.83 38.37 -20.57
C PRO A 126 -9.54 38.50 -22.07
N ASP A 127 -8.26 38.39 -22.43
CA ASP A 127 -7.69 38.56 -23.75
C ASP A 127 -7.60 37.26 -24.55
N ASN A 128 -7.65 36.08 -23.90
CA ASN A 128 -7.53 34.79 -24.59
C ASN A 128 -8.40 33.68 -24.00
N PRO A 129 -9.60 33.40 -24.57
CA PRO A 129 -10.51 32.38 -24.06
C PRO A 129 -10.03 30.94 -24.27
N GLN A 130 -9.05 30.71 -25.17
CA GLN A 130 -8.47 29.39 -25.44
C GLN A 130 -7.44 28.96 -24.38
N VAL A 131 -7.02 29.88 -23.51
CA VAL A 131 -6.13 29.60 -22.39
C VAL A 131 -6.96 29.45 -21.11
N LYS A 132 -6.60 28.48 -20.28
CA LYS A 132 -7.18 28.24 -18.96
C LYS A 132 -6.09 28.36 -17.90
N GLU A 133 -6.11 29.44 -17.13
CA GLU A 133 -5.18 29.63 -16.01
C GLU A 133 -5.72 28.93 -14.77
N ILE A 134 -4.99 27.94 -14.27
CA ILE A 134 -5.31 27.30 -12.99
C ILE A 134 -4.93 28.28 -11.88
N ARG A 135 -5.87 28.63 -11.01
CA ARG A 135 -5.66 29.59 -9.91
C ARG A 135 -5.66 28.92 -8.54
N CYS A 136 -6.33 27.78 -8.43
CA CYS A 136 -6.47 27.06 -7.17
C CYS A 136 -6.46 25.54 -7.39
N ILE A 137 -5.88 24.83 -6.42
CA ILE A 137 -6.03 23.39 -6.25
C ILE A 137 -6.74 23.16 -4.92
N VAL A 138 -7.90 22.51 -4.95
CA VAL A 138 -8.67 22.21 -3.75
C VAL A 138 -8.41 20.78 -3.30
N MET A 139 -7.90 20.64 -2.08
CA MET A 139 -7.72 19.36 -1.42
C MET A 139 -8.98 19.02 -0.63
N VAL A 140 -9.59 17.88 -0.94
CA VAL A 140 -10.73 17.33 -0.20
C VAL A 140 -10.28 16.13 0.64
N PRO A 141 -11.07 15.70 1.64
CA PRO A 141 -10.84 14.44 2.34
C PRO A 141 -10.69 13.29 1.32
N GLN A 142 -9.61 12.53 1.40
CA GLN A 142 -9.30 11.51 0.40
C GLN A 142 -8.36 10.45 0.95
N TRP A 143 -8.33 9.30 0.28
CA TRP A 143 -7.31 8.28 0.47
C TRP A 143 -6.94 7.67 -0.87
N GLY A 144 -5.70 7.20 -1.00
CA GLY A 144 -5.19 6.68 -2.27
C GLY A 144 -4.53 5.33 -2.13
N THR A 145 -4.57 4.60 -3.23
CA THR A 145 -3.76 3.41 -3.49
C THR A 145 -2.61 3.79 -4.42
N HIS A 146 -1.85 2.81 -4.89
CA HIS A 146 -0.80 3.02 -5.89
C HIS A 146 -1.34 3.18 -7.32
N GLN A 147 -2.63 2.90 -7.55
CA GLN A 147 -3.25 2.93 -8.89
C GLN A 147 -4.37 3.96 -9.01
N THR A 148 -5.07 4.25 -7.91
CA THR A 148 -6.25 5.11 -7.91
C THR A 148 -6.37 5.89 -6.61
N VAL A 149 -7.18 6.96 -6.64
CA VAL A 149 -7.54 7.80 -5.51
C VAL A 149 -9.05 7.73 -5.28
N HIS A 150 -9.47 7.78 -4.02
CA HIS A 150 -10.87 7.79 -3.63
C HIS A 150 -11.21 9.16 -3.04
N LEU A 151 -12.14 9.84 -3.70
CA LEU A 151 -12.64 11.17 -3.37
C LEU A 151 -14.11 11.10 -2.97
N PRO A 152 -14.62 12.03 -2.16
CA PRO A 152 -16.04 12.18 -1.91
C PRO A 152 -16.78 12.58 -3.19
N ASN A 153 -18.06 12.20 -3.28
CA ASN A 153 -18.92 12.58 -4.40
C ASN A 153 -19.25 14.08 -4.43
N GLN A 154 -19.16 14.75 -3.28
CA GLN A 154 -19.46 16.17 -3.17
C GLN A 154 -18.31 17.00 -3.72
N LEU A 155 -18.61 17.84 -4.72
CA LEU A 155 -17.66 18.80 -5.26
C LEU A 155 -17.40 19.95 -4.27
N PRO A 156 -16.19 20.53 -4.27
CA PRO A 156 -15.90 21.68 -3.43
C PRO A 156 -16.83 22.86 -3.68
N GLN A 157 -17.30 23.46 -2.59
CA GLN A 157 -18.11 24.68 -2.60
C GLN A 157 -17.49 25.66 -1.62
N HIS A 158 -17.11 26.84 -2.11
CA HIS A 158 -16.55 27.91 -1.30
C HIS A 158 -16.75 29.25 -2.01
N GLU A 159 -16.84 30.34 -1.26
CA GLU A 159 -17.06 31.69 -1.82
C GLU A 159 -15.97 32.08 -2.83
N TYR A 160 -14.70 31.83 -2.51
CA TYR A 160 -13.57 32.07 -3.41
C TYR A 160 -13.47 31.16 -4.65
N LEU A 161 -14.35 30.16 -4.79
CA LEU A 161 -14.41 29.31 -5.99
C LEU A 161 -15.48 29.77 -7.00
N LYS A 162 -16.25 30.82 -6.65
CA LYS A 162 -17.27 31.41 -7.49
C LYS A 162 -16.70 32.42 -8.47
#